data_AF-A0A2N1M8S3-F1
#
_entry.id   AF-A0A2N1M8S3-F1
#
_cell.length_a   1.000
_cell.length_b   1.000
_cell.length_c   1.000
_cell.angle_alpha   90.00
_cell.angle_beta   90.00
_cell.angle_gamma   90.00
#
_symmetry.space_group_name_H-M   'P 1'
#
loop_
_entity.id
_entity.type
_entity.pdbx_description
1 polymer ?
#
loop_
_entity_poly.entity_id
_entity_poly.type
_entity_poly.pdbx_seq_one_letter_code
_entity_poly.pdbx_strand_id
1 'polypeptide(L)'
;MSSIEKSQEIPKIRDFYKCYIYNEIRYNAAFYKNTVKIQTEELPTLDNLVKRKPHVYNSKWKCSMCFKDKETYSHLWKCEHLEQVYLNMIDKFQQYLQELILVNNQMENVNPDDIFKEISCCKIWDFNKAYNLSMLAKGFIYVDLVNS
;
A
#
# COMPACT_ATOMS: atom_id res chain seq x y z
N MET A 1 40.98 -47.26 -17.00
CA MET A 1 41.66 -46.00 -16.57
C MET A 1 40.89 -44.86 -17.19
N SER A 2 39.85 -44.40 -16.52
CA SER A 2 39.83 -43.37 -15.45
C SER A 2 39.36 -42.06 -16.08
N SER A 3 38.08 -41.74 -15.88
CA SER A 3 37.63 -40.76 -14.87
C SER A 3 37.89 -39.33 -15.32
N ILE A 4 36.82 -38.59 -15.56
CA ILE A 4 36.57 -37.22 -15.07
C ILE A 4 35.15 -36.88 -15.56
N GLU A 5 34.15 -37.32 -14.79
CA GLU A 5 32.87 -36.61 -14.75
C GLU A 5 33.15 -35.26 -14.09
N LYS A 6 33.27 -34.20 -14.90
CA LYS A 6 33.20 -32.84 -14.36
C LYS A 6 31.76 -32.63 -13.93
N SER A 7 31.55 -32.69 -12.61
CA SER A 7 30.41 -32.09 -11.93
C SER A 7 30.04 -30.76 -12.61
N GLN A 8 28.92 -30.75 -13.31
CA GLN A 8 28.25 -29.50 -13.66
C GLN A 8 27.91 -28.82 -12.34
N GLU A 9 28.72 -27.83 -12.00
CA GLU A 9 28.54 -26.92 -10.87
C GLU A 9 27.09 -26.48 -10.79
N ILE A 10 26.58 -26.33 -9.56
CA ILE A 10 25.25 -25.88 -9.18
C ILE A 10 25.34 -24.36 -8.95
N PRO A 11 25.09 -23.46 -9.93
CA PRO A 11 25.12 -22.02 -9.71
C PRO A 11 23.70 -21.44 -9.65
N LYS A 12 22.66 -22.27 -9.54
CA LYS A 12 21.26 -21.82 -9.72
C LYS A 12 20.50 -21.54 -8.44
N ILE A 13 20.87 -22.17 -7.32
CA ILE A 13 20.10 -22.06 -6.06
C ILE A 13 20.64 -20.94 -5.16
N ARG A 14 21.97 -20.82 -5.02
CA ARG A 14 22.59 -19.79 -4.17
C ARG A 14 22.30 -18.37 -4.65
N ASP A 15 22.31 -18.16 -5.97
CA ASP A 15 22.07 -16.86 -6.57
C ASP A 15 20.57 -16.48 -6.55
N PHE A 16 19.68 -17.47 -6.61
CA PHE A 16 18.25 -17.28 -6.38
C PHE A 16 17.95 -16.82 -4.94
N TYR A 17 18.49 -17.49 -3.92
CA TYR A 17 18.29 -17.09 -2.52
C TYR A 17 18.92 -15.72 -2.21
N LYS A 18 20.07 -15.39 -2.81
CA LYS A 18 20.66 -14.04 -2.69
C LYS A 18 19.77 -12.97 -3.31
N CYS A 19 19.19 -13.23 -4.48
CA CYS A 19 18.26 -12.33 -5.14
C CYS A 19 16.98 -12.15 -4.31
N TYR A 20 16.42 -13.24 -3.78
CA TYR A 20 15.24 -13.22 -2.91
C TYR A 20 15.49 -12.38 -1.65
N ILE A 21 16.55 -12.68 -0.89
CA ILE A 21 16.90 -11.94 0.34
C ILE A 21 17.22 -10.48 0.02
N TYR A 22 17.93 -10.19 -1.07
CA TYR A 22 18.23 -8.82 -1.47
C TYR A 22 16.96 -8.02 -1.80
N ASN A 23 16.03 -8.63 -2.54
CA ASN A 23 14.75 -8.02 -2.87
C ASN A 23 13.88 -7.84 -1.63
N GLU A 24 13.87 -8.81 -0.71
CA GLU A 24 13.15 -8.74 0.56
C GLU A 24 13.70 -7.64 1.47
N ILE A 25 15.03 -7.56 1.66
CA ILE A 25 15.68 -6.49 2.43
C ILE A 25 15.41 -5.13 1.80
N ARG A 26 15.52 -5.01 0.47
CA ARG A 26 15.25 -3.76 -0.24
C ARG A 26 13.79 -3.34 -0.15
N TYR A 27 12.87 -4.29 -0.28
CA TYR A 27 11.43 -4.07 -0.12
C TYR A 27 11.12 -3.60 1.29
N ASN A 28 11.65 -4.30 2.30
CA ASN A 28 11.50 -3.94 3.70
C ASN A 28 12.05 -2.55 3.99
N ALA A 29 13.27 -2.23 3.56
CA ALA A 29 13.87 -0.92 3.74
C ALA A 29 13.07 0.21 3.06
N ALA A 30 12.57 -0.03 1.84
CA ALA A 30 11.71 0.93 1.14
C ALA A 30 10.36 1.10 1.86
N PHE A 31 9.77 0.02 2.33
CA PHE A 31 8.53 0.00 3.10
C PHE A 31 8.67 0.79 4.41
N TYR A 32 9.68 0.50 5.23
CA TYR A 32 9.95 1.23 6.48
C TYR A 32 10.20 2.71 6.24
N LYS A 33 11.02 3.06 5.25
CA LYS A 33 11.31 4.45 4.90
C LYS A 33 10.06 5.23 4.49
N ASN A 34 9.17 4.61 3.72
CA ASN A 34 7.93 5.26 3.29
C ASN A 34 6.93 5.36 4.45
N THR A 35 6.87 4.35 5.32
CA THR A 35 6.01 4.36 6.52
C THR A 35 6.34 5.54 7.43
N VAL A 36 7.63 5.75 7.76
CA VAL A 36 8.06 6.90 8.58
C VAL A 36 7.62 8.22 7.94
N LYS A 37 7.84 8.38 6.63
CA LYS A 37 7.45 9.59 5.91
C LYS A 37 5.94 9.80 5.83
N ILE A 38 5.15 8.72 5.78
CA ILE A 38 3.69 8.81 5.83
C ILE A 38 3.26 9.31 7.21
N GLN A 39 3.87 8.78 8.28
CA GLN A 39 3.58 9.18 9.66
C GLN A 39 4.00 10.62 9.97
N THR A 40 5.15 11.06 9.47
CA THR A 40 5.67 12.42 9.68
C THR A 40 5.20 13.43 8.65
N GLU A 41 4.36 13.02 7.69
CA GLU A 41 3.88 13.85 6.57
C GLU A 41 5.02 14.42 5.69
N GLU A 42 6.14 13.71 5.64
CA GLU A 42 7.38 14.08 4.95
C GLU A 42 7.55 13.42 3.58
N LEU A 43 6.46 12.87 3.05
CA LEU A 43 6.39 12.36 1.68
C LEU A 43 6.91 13.42 0.69
N PRO A 44 7.48 12.99 -0.46
CA PRO A 44 8.03 13.90 -1.47
C PRO A 44 6.90 14.56 -2.30
N THR A 45 5.92 15.14 -1.63
CA THR A 45 4.90 16.00 -2.24
C THR A 45 5.54 17.28 -2.75
N LEU A 46 4.97 17.89 -3.78
CA LEU A 46 5.50 19.12 -4.35
C LEU A 46 5.71 20.23 -3.31
N ASP A 47 4.78 20.40 -2.36
CA ASP A 47 4.94 21.38 -1.29
C ASP A 47 6.18 21.12 -0.40
N ASN A 48 6.47 19.86 -0.09
CA ASN A 48 7.66 19.46 0.65
C ASN A 48 8.93 19.56 -0.21
N LEU A 49 8.85 19.26 -1.49
CA LEU A 49 9.97 19.38 -2.44
C LEU A 49 10.39 20.85 -2.63
N VAL A 50 9.43 21.77 -2.75
CA VAL A 50 9.67 23.21 -2.80
C VAL A 50 10.35 23.71 -1.52
N LYS A 51 9.92 23.25 -0.34
CA LYS A 51 10.58 23.60 0.94
C LYS A 51 12.03 23.11 1.00
N ARG A 52 12.29 21.88 0.54
CA ARG A 52 13.62 21.24 0.62
C ARG A 52 14.59 21.74 -0.45
N LYS A 53 14.12 22.02 -1.67
CA LYS A 53 14.95 22.43 -2.82
C LYS A 53 14.22 23.47 -3.70
N PRO A 54 14.04 24.71 -3.22
CA PRO A 54 13.27 25.75 -3.93
C PRO A 54 13.91 26.18 -5.27
N HIS A 55 15.21 25.96 -5.46
CA HIS A 55 15.90 26.23 -6.72
C HIS A 55 15.64 25.17 -7.80
N VAL A 56 15.14 23.99 -7.42
CA VAL A 56 14.79 22.89 -8.36
C VAL A 56 13.30 22.86 -8.65
N TYR A 57 12.47 23.07 -7.61
CA TYR A 57 11.02 22.92 -7.70
C TYR A 57 10.32 24.27 -7.67
N ASN A 58 9.45 24.52 -8.65
CA ASN A 58 8.70 25.77 -8.74
C ASN A 58 7.43 25.72 -7.88
N SER A 59 7.24 26.73 -7.03
CA SER A 59 6.06 26.86 -6.15
C SER A 59 4.74 27.03 -6.89
N LYS A 60 4.78 27.39 -8.19
CA LYS A 60 3.61 27.50 -9.08
C LYS A 60 3.22 26.17 -9.73
N TRP A 61 4.05 25.13 -9.64
CA TRP A 61 3.67 23.82 -10.16
C TRP A 61 2.45 23.28 -9.42
N LYS A 62 1.67 22.49 -10.13
CA LYS A 62 0.45 21.85 -9.64
C LYS A 62 0.68 20.35 -9.48
N CYS A 63 -0.27 19.66 -8.87
CA CYS A 63 -0.22 18.20 -8.80
C CYS A 63 -0.08 17.59 -10.19
N SER A 64 0.83 16.63 -10.32
CA SER A 64 1.08 15.92 -11.58
C SER A 64 -0.05 14.98 -11.98
N MET A 65 -0.98 14.69 -11.06
CA MET A 65 -2.12 13.81 -11.32
C MET A 65 -3.31 14.60 -11.87
N CYS A 66 -3.69 15.69 -11.19
CA CYS A 66 -4.87 16.49 -11.59
C CYS A 66 -4.56 17.74 -12.40
N PHE A 67 -3.32 18.24 -12.36
CA PHE A 67 -2.91 19.50 -13.00
C PHE A 67 -3.74 20.74 -12.62
N LYS A 68 -4.57 20.66 -11.58
CA LYS A 68 -5.52 21.71 -11.15
C LYS A 68 -5.08 22.38 -9.85
N ASP A 69 -4.88 21.57 -8.82
CA ASP A 69 -4.62 22.03 -7.45
C ASP A 69 -3.13 21.93 -7.07
N LYS A 70 -2.78 22.58 -5.98
CA LYS A 70 -1.46 22.46 -5.36
C LYS A 70 -1.32 21.08 -4.71
N GLU A 71 -0.26 20.36 -5.05
CA GLU A 71 0.04 19.09 -4.41
C GLU A 71 0.61 19.30 -3.00
N THR A 72 -0.23 19.01 -2.02
CA THR A 72 0.08 18.97 -0.59
C THR A 72 -0.11 17.55 -0.07
N TYR A 73 0.35 17.26 1.15
CA TYR A 73 0.07 15.99 1.79
C TYR A 73 -1.43 15.67 1.82
N SER A 74 -2.29 16.61 2.21
CA SER A 74 -3.75 16.38 2.21
C SER A 74 -4.33 16.18 0.81
N HIS A 75 -3.81 16.88 -0.21
CA HIS A 75 -4.28 16.73 -1.59
C HIS A 75 -3.97 15.34 -2.13
N LEU A 76 -2.79 14.79 -1.80
CA LEU A 76 -2.38 13.45 -2.22
C LEU A 76 -3.48 12.41 -1.94
N TRP A 77 -4.07 12.44 -0.75
CA TRP A 77 -5.09 11.47 -0.32
C TRP A 77 -6.52 11.77 -0.77
N LYS A 78 -6.75 12.94 -1.41
CA LYS A 78 -8.07 13.43 -1.82
C LYS A 78 -8.12 13.84 -3.29
N CYS A 79 -7.07 13.55 -4.04
CA CYS A 79 -6.99 13.91 -5.45
C CYS A 79 -8.05 13.13 -6.24
N GLU A 80 -8.95 13.84 -6.92
CA GLU A 80 -10.04 13.25 -7.72
C GLU A 80 -9.51 12.24 -8.76
N HIS A 81 -8.33 12.52 -9.33
CA HIS A 81 -7.71 11.64 -10.33
C HIS A 81 -7.14 10.34 -9.73
N LEU A 82 -7.04 10.25 -8.40
CA LEU A 82 -6.66 9.04 -7.67
C LEU A 82 -7.87 8.32 -7.08
N GLU A 83 -9.07 8.91 -7.12
CA GLU A 83 -10.28 8.32 -6.54
C GLU A 83 -10.55 6.91 -7.05
N GLN A 84 -10.53 6.72 -8.36
CA GLN A 84 -10.76 5.38 -8.93
C GLN A 84 -9.67 4.38 -8.54
N VAL A 85 -8.41 4.83 -8.39
CA VAL A 85 -7.31 3.98 -7.93
C VAL A 85 -7.60 3.52 -6.51
N TYR A 86 -8.07 4.42 -5.65
CA TYR A 86 -8.42 4.12 -4.28
C TYR A 86 -9.61 3.18 -4.16
N LEU A 87 -10.69 3.43 -4.90
CA LEU A 87 -11.86 2.54 -4.95
C LEU A 87 -11.46 1.12 -5.38
N ASN A 88 -10.60 1.00 -6.39
CA ASN A 88 -10.09 -0.30 -6.83
C ASN A 88 -9.20 -0.98 -5.77
N MET A 89 -8.42 -0.21 -5.00
CA MET A 89 -7.63 -0.78 -3.89
C MET A 89 -8.53 -1.29 -2.76
N ILE A 90 -9.59 -0.54 -2.44
CA ILE A 90 -10.56 -0.91 -1.41
C ILE A 90 -11.27 -2.20 -1.81
N ASP A 91 -11.81 -2.26 -3.03
CA ASP A 91 -12.49 -3.46 -3.56
C ASP A 91 -11.60 -4.70 -3.49
N LYS A 92 -10.36 -4.59 -3.98
CA LYS A 92 -9.38 -5.70 -3.88
C LYS A 92 -9.07 -6.12 -2.45
N PHE A 93 -9.00 -5.15 -1.54
CA PHE A 93 -8.73 -5.45 -0.14
C PHE A 93 -9.93 -6.12 0.54
N GLN A 94 -11.16 -5.70 0.22
CA GLN A 94 -12.38 -6.35 0.69
C GLN A 94 -12.48 -7.80 0.19
N GLN A 95 -12.18 -8.04 -1.09
CA GLN A 95 -12.12 -9.40 -1.68
C GLN A 95 -11.06 -10.25 -0.96
N TYR A 96 -9.86 -9.70 -0.73
CA TYR A 96 -8.80 -10.41 -0.01
C TYR A 96 -9.20 -10.77 1.44
N LEU A 97 -9.88 -9.86 2.14
CA LEU A 97 -10.39 -10.14 3.49
C LEU A 97 -11.45 -11.25 3.49
N GLN A 98 -12.36 -11.24 2.50
CA GLN A 98 -13.35 -12.30 2.32
C GLN A 98 -12.67 -13.66 2.13
N GLU A 99 -11.68 -13.74 1.23
CA GLU A 99 -10.89 -14.96 1.00
C GLU A 99 -10.22 -15.47 2.28
N LEU A 100 -9.57 -14.59 3.04
CA LEU A 100 -8.92 -14.94 4.30
C LEU A 100 -9.92 -15.48 5.33
N ILE A 101 -11.10 -14.86 5.46
CA ILE A 101 -12.15 -15.30 6.38
C ILE A 101 -12.66 -16.68 5.98
N LEU A 102 -12.91 -16.91 4.69
CA LEU A 102 -13.39 -18.19 4.17
C LEU A 102 -12.38 -19.32 4.41
N VAL A 103 -11.09 -19.06 4.15
CA VAL A 103 -10.01 -20.04 4.38
C VAL A 103 -9.86 -20.40 5.86
N ASN A 104 -9.98 -19.42 6.76
CA ASN A 104 -9.73 -19.63 8.18
C ASN A 104 -10.92 -20.22 8.95
N ASN A 105 -12.16 -19.99 8.51
CA ASN A 105 -13.33 -20.34 9.32
C ASN A 105 -13.79 -21.81 9.17
N GLN A 106 -13.29 -22.59 8.20
CA GLN A 106 -13.78 -23.97 7.93
C GLN A 106 -15.33 -24.08 7.90
N MET A 107 -16.03 -22.99 7.61
CA MET A 107 -17.48 -22.93 7.73
C MET A 107 -18.12 -23.45 6.46
N GLU A 108 -18.63 -24.67 6.50
CA GLU A 108 -19.26 -25.34 5.34
C GLU A 108 -20.60 -24.72 4.90
N ASN A 109 -21.14 -23.73 5.63
CA ASN A 109 -22.50 -23.20 5.42
C ASN A 109 -22.61 -21.67 5.34
N VAL A 110 -21.52 -20.91 5.33
CA VAL A 110 -21.61 -19.44 5.19
C VAL A 110 -21.54 -19.04 3.72
N ASN A 111 -22.53 -18.28 3.28
CA ASN A 111 -22.54 -17.72 1.93
C ASN A 111 -21.45 -16.64 1.80
N PRO A 112 -20.51 -16.77 0.85
CA PRO A 112 -19.50 -15.74 0.60
C PRO A 112 -20.07 -14.34 0.39
N ASP A 113 -21.23 -14.23 -0.27
CA ASP A 113 -21.84 -12.92 -0.55
C ASP A 113 -22.31 -12.22 0.73
N ASP A 114 -22.75 -12.98 1.74
CA ASP A 114 -23.14 -12.41 3.03
C ASP A 114 -21.93 -11.85 3.78
N ILE A 115 -20.79 -12.55 3.75
CA ILE A 115 -19.51 -12.06 4.30
C ILE A 115 -19.08 -10.78 3.57
N PHE A 116 -19.11 -10.77 2.24
CA PHE A 116 -18.69 -9.61 1.47
C PHE A 116 -19.58 -8.40 1.75
N LYS A 117 -20.88 -8.62 1.93
CA LYS A 117 -21.84 -7.59 2.30
C LYS A 117 -21.54 -7.00 3.68
N GLU A 118 -21.26 -7.85 4.68
CA GLU A 118 -20.86 -7.39 6.01
C GLU A 118 -19.58 -6.56 5.97
N ILE A 119 -18.54 -7.07 5.28
CA ILE A 119 -17.29 -6.34 5.06
C ILE A 119 -17.58 -4.99 4.42
N SER A 120 -18.34 -4.95 3.33
CA SER A 120 -18.65 -3.73 2.58
C SER A 120 -19.41 -2.70 3.40
N CYS A 121 -20.21 -3.13 4.39
CA CYS A 121 -20.96 -2.25 5.27
C CYS A 121 -20.11 -1.59 6.37
N CYS A 122 -18.86 -2.01 6.57
CA CYS A 122 -17.99 -1.43 7.60
C CYS A 122 -17.72 0.06 7.33
N LYS A 123 -17.90 0.91 8.36
CA LYS A 123 -17.69 2.37 8.27
C LYS A 123 -16.25 2.77 7.93
N ILE A 124 -15.30 1.84 8.07
CA ILE A 124 -13.87 2.03 7.75
C ILE A 124 -13.63 2.37 6.27
N TRP A 125 -14.57 2.01 5.39
CA TRP A 125 -14.48 2.27 3.95
C TRP A 125 -15.02 3.64 3.52
N ASP A 126 -15.61 4.43 4.43
CA ASP A 126 -16.12 5.77 4.13
C ASP A 126 -15.01 6.82 4.24
N PHE A 127 -14.20 6.92 3.17
CA PHE A 127 -13.03 7.80 3.10
C PHE A 127 -13.33 9.29 2.92
N ASN A 128 -14.62 9.65 2.86
CA ASN A 128 -15.09 11.02 2.68
C ASN A 128 -15.42 11.72 4.01
N LYS A 129 -15.36 11.01 5.15
CA LYS A 129 -15.65 11.53 6.49
C LYS A 129 -14.38 11.80 7.30
N ALA A 130 -14.48 11.82 8.62
CA ALA A 130 -13.36 12.07 9.55
C ALA A 130 -12.18 11.08 9.39
N TYR A 131 -12.42 9.95 8.73
CA TYR A 131 -11.45 8.89 8.46
C TYR A 131 -11.14 8.89 6.97
N ASN A 132 -9.88 9.06 6.59
CA ASN A 132 -9.45 8.99 5.19
C ASN A 132 -8.28 8.00 5.06
N LEU A 133 -7.91 7.65 3.83
CA LEU A 133 -6.87 6.65 3.53
C LEU A 133 -5.52 6.96 4.18
N SER A 134 -5.22 8.23 4.46
CA SER A 134 -3.99 8.60 5.17
C SER A 134 -3.93 8.02 6.58
N MET A 135 -5.08 7.87 7.27
CA MET A 135 -5.12 7.26 8.61
C MET A 135 -4.79 5.77 8.56
N LEU A 136 -5.38 5.05 7.60
CA LEU A 136 -5.04 3.65 7.36
C LEU A 136 -3.56 3.50 6.99
N ALA A 137 -3.05 4.35 6.08
CA ALA A 137 -1.65 4.33 5.68
C ALA A 137 -0.68 4.65 6.84
N LYS A 138 -1.13 5.43 7.84
CA LYS A 138 -0.38 5.72 9.07
C LYS A 138 -0.45 4.58 10.10
N GLY A 139 -1.33 3.59 9.91
CA GLY A 139 -1.58 2.50 10.85
C GLY A 139 -2.57 2.85 11.97
N PHE A 140 -3.33 3.94 11.84
CA PHE A 140 -4.38 4.29 12.79
C PHE A 140 -5.66 3.52 12.47
N ILE A 141 -6.06 2.62 13.37
CA ILE A 141 -7.38 1.97 13.36
C ILE A 141 -8.22 2.63 14.44
N TYR A 142 -9.36 3.21 14.07
CA TYR A 142 -10.25 3.84 15.06
C TYR A 142 -10.96 2.78 15.89
N VAL A 143 -10.99 2.97 17.21
CA VAL A 143 -11.66 2.04 18.15
C VAL A 143 -13.17 2.00 17.91
N ASP A 144 -13.77 3.09 17.43
CA ASP A 144 -15.18 3.15 17.05
C ASP A 144 -15.54 2.29 15.82
N LEU A 145 -14.54 1.78 15.09
CA LEU A 145 -14.71 0.79 14.02
C LEU A 145 -14.67 -0.66 14.54
N VAL A 146 -14.23 -0.86 15.79
CA VAL A 146 -14.14 -2.18 16.43
C VAL A 146 -15.41 -2.48 17.24
N ASN A 147 -16.16 -1.44 17.62
CA ASN A 147 -17.33 -1.54 18.50
C ASN A 147 -18.69 -1.32 17.78
N SER A 148 -18.73 -1.39 16.45
CA SER A 148 -19.96 -1.22 15.65
C SER A 148 -20.57 -2.54 15.23
#